data_AF-A4UNN9-F1
#
_entry.id   AF-A4UNN9-F1
#
_cell.length_a   1.000
_cell.length_b   1.000
_cell.length_c   1.000
_cell.angle_alpha   90.00
_cell.angle_beta   90.00
_cell.angle_gamma   90.00
#
_symmetry.space_group_name_H-M   'P 1'
#
loop_
_entity.id
_entity.type
_entity.pdbx_description
1 polymer ?
#
loop_
_entity_poly.entity_id
_entity_poly.type
_entity_poly.pdbx_seq_one_letter_code
_entity_poly.pdbx_strand_id
1 'polypeptide(L)'
;GLTEAAARARGLDVRTSMIRLDQVPRALAARDTRGLVKLVAEQTTGRLLGAHMLAPEAGDSIQTAALAIKQGMSVTDLAET
;
A
#
# COMPACT_ATOMS: atom_id res chain seq x y z
N GLY A 1 1.09 -4.23 8.32
CA GLY A 1 0.97 -5.53 7.61
C GLY A 1 2.36 -6.12 7.39
N LEU A 2 2.52 -7.01 6.41
CA LEU A 2 3.81 -7.63 6.10
C LEU A 2 4.65 -6.76 5.17
N THR A 3 5.96 -6.73 5.41
CA THR A 3 6.93 -6.31 4.40
C THR A 3 7.03 -7.38 3.31
N GLU A 4 7.56 -7.02 2.14
CA GLU A 4 7.82 -7.99 1.08
C GLU A 4 8.76 -9.11 1.56
N ALA A 5 9.86 -8.76 2.23
CA ALA A 5 10.80 -9.73 2.77
C ALA A 5 10.13 -10.67 3.79
N ALA A 6 9.30 -10.12 4.69
CA ALA A 6 8.57 -10.93 5.66
C ALA A 6 7.52 -11.84 5.01
N ALA A 7 6.87 -11.40 3.92
CA ALA A 7 5.92 -12.22 3.19
C ALA A 7 6.63 -13.36 2.43
N ARG A 8 7.72 -13.06 1.72
CA ARG A 8 8.56 -14.06 1.04
C ARG A 8 9.15 -15.07 2.02
N ALA A 9 9.61 -14.62 3.19
CA ALA A 9 10.13 -15.50 4.25
C ALA A 9 9.06 -16.47 4.80
N ARG A 10 7.77 -16.16 4.64
CA ARG A 10 6.64 -17.05 4.98
C ARG A 10 6.24 -17.98 3.83
N GLY A 11 6.98 -17.99 2.72
CA GLY A 11 6.68 -18.81 1.54
C GLY A 11 5.51 -18.27 0.71
N LEU A 12 5.10 -17.01 0.91
CA LEU A 12 4.03 -16.40 0.11
C LEU A 12 4.61 -15.87 -1.20
N ASP A 13 3.91 -16.16 -2.31
CA ASP A 13 4.18 -15.50 -3.59
C ASP A 13 3.51 -14.13 -3.61
N VAL A 14 4.31 -13.08 -3.77
CA VAL A 14 3.87 -11.70 -3.60
C VAL A 14 4.35 -10.79 -4.71
N ARG A 15 3.48 -9.83 -5.06
CA ARG A 15 3.83 -8.63 -5.81
C ARG A 15 3.84 -7.41 -4.93
N THR A 16 4.67 -6.45 -5.33
CA THR A 16 4.68 -5.14 -4.71
C THR A 16 4.46 -4.06 -5.74
N SER A 17 3.64 -3.08 -5.39
CA SER A 17 3.49 -1.84 -6.16
C SER A 17 3.98 -0.69 -5.32
N MET A 18 4.69 0.25 -5.94
CA MET A 18 5.19 1.45 -5.28
C MET A 18 4.94 2.64 -6.18
N ILE A 19 4.35 3.68 -5.61
CA ILE A 19 4.22 5.00 -6.24
C ILE A 19 4.93 6.02 -5.38
N ARG A 20 5.50 7.03 -6.02
CA ARG A 20 6.05 8.20 -5.35
C ARG A 20 5.00 9.30 -5.27
N LEU A 21 5.11 10.21 -4.31
CA LEU A 21 4.12 11.28 -4.15
C LEU A 21 4.10 12.31 -5.28
N ASP A 22 5.13 12.37 -6.14
CA ASP A 22 5.07 13.15 -7.38
C ASP A 22 4.09 12.58 -8.42
N GLN A 23 3.55 11.38 -8.18
CA GLN A 23 2.49 10.76 -8.97
C GLN A 23 1.11 10.93 -8.32
N VAL A 24 1.02 11.60 -7.16
CA VAL A 24 -0.22 11.79 -6.41
C VAL A 24 -0.73 13.22 -6.60
N PRO A 25 -1.89 13.44 -7.25
CA PRO A 25 -2.40 14.78 -7.55
C PRO A 25 -2.53 15.70 -6.33
N ARG A 26 -2.95 15.16 -5.18
CA ARG A 26 -3.07 15.92 -3.93
C ARG A 26 -1.72 16.44 -3.43
N ALA A 27 -0.67 15.62 -3.52
CA ALA A 27 0.68 16.00 -3.11
C ALA A 27 1.29 17.04 -4.06
N LEU A 28 1.04 16.91 -5.37
CA LEU A 28 1.38 17.93 -6.37
C LEU A 28 0.72 19.27 -6.05
N ALA A 29 -0.59 19.26 -5.76
CA ALA A 29 -1.33 20.47 -5.40
C ALA A 29 -0.83 21.10 -4.08
N ALA A 30 -0.44 20.28 -3.10
CA ALA A 30 0.13 20.72 -1.83
C ALA A 30 1.59 21.20 -1.95
N ARG A 31 2.25 21.00 -3.10
CA ARG A 31 3.68 21.25 -3.32
C ARG A 31 4.59 20.52 -2.32
N ASP A 32 4.15 19.36 -1.82
CA ASP A 32 4.96 18.47 -0.98
C ASP A 32 4.87 17.04 -1.53
N THR A 33 5.82 16.70 -2.38
CA THR A 33 5.90 15.41 -3.09
C THR A 33 6.95 14.48 -2.48
N ARG A 34 7.43 14.78 -1.27
CA ARG A 34 8.42 13.94 -0.59
C ARG A 34 7.76 12.66 -0.12
N GLY A 35 8.32 11.53 -0.55
CA GLY A 35 7.92 10.23 -0.05
C GLY A 35 7.28 9.29 -1.08
N LEU A 36 6.69 8.22 -0.56
CA LEU A 36 6.18 7.09 -1.34
C LEU A 36 5.11 6.31 -0.57
N VAL A 37 4.35 5.53 -1.34
CA VAL A 37 3.44 4.50 -0.86
C VAL A 37 3.84 3.18 -1.51
N LYS A 38 4.05 2.14 -0.70
CA LYS A 38 4.31 0.76 -1.15
C LYS A 38 3.22 -0.18 -0.63
N LEU A 39 2.59 -0.91 -1.53
CA LEU A 39 1.66 -1.99 -1.21
C LEU A 39 2.31 -3.36 -1.47
N VAL A 40 1.95 -4.34 -0.65
CA VAL A 40 2.36 -5.75 -0.76
C VAL A 40 1.10 -6.59 -0.85
N ALA A 41 0.96 -7.34 -1.92
CA ALA A 41 -0.22 -8.18 -2.17
C ALA A 41 0.19 -9.58 -2.63
N GLU A 42 -0.65 -10.55 -2.35
CA GLU A 42 -0.48 -11.91 -2.87
C GLU A 42 -0.61 -11.90 -4.40
N GLN A 43 0.25 -12.65 -5.08
CA GLN A 43 0.32 -12.67 -6.54
C GLN A 43 -0.96 -13.21 -7.18
N THR A 44 -1.50 -14.31 -6.65
CA THR A 44 -2.61 -15.04 -7.26
C THR A 44 -3.96 -14.40 -6.96
N THR A 45 -4.24 -14.06 -5.70
CA THR A 45 -5.54 -13.54 -5.27
C THR A 45 -5.62 -12.02 -5.29
N GLY A 46 -4.47 -11.33 -5.33
CA GLY A 46 -4.42 -9.88 -5.16
C GLY A 46 -4.75 -9.42 -3.73
N ARG A 47 -4.92 -10.33 -2.76
CA ARG A 47 -5.19 -10.00 -1.36
C ARG A 47 -4.10 -9.08 -0.81
N LEU A 48 -4.51 -7.98 -0.18
CA LEU A 48 -3.59 -7.02 0.42
C LEU A 48 -2.98 -7.59 1.72
N LEU A 49 -1.66 -7.71 1.75
CA LEU A 49 -0.90 -8.27 2.87
C LEU A 49 -0.20 -7.19 3.70
N GLY A 50 0.13 -6.06 3.07
CA GLY A 50 0.87 -4.98 3.70
C GLY A 50 0.81 -3.67 2.94
N ALA A 51 1.01 -2.58 3.69
CA ALA A 51 1.14 -1.23 3.18
C ALA A 51 2.20 -0.51 4.00
N HIS A 52 3.03 0.29 3.33
CA HIS A 52 4.08 1.10 3.93
C HIS A 52 4.02 2.48 3.28
N MET A 53 4.01 3.51 4.11
CA MET A 53 3.87 4.88 3.66
C MET A 53 4.93 5.72 4.35
N LEU A 54 5.65 6.51 3.55
CA LEU A 54 6.50 7.58 4.02
C LEU A 54 6.01 8.82 3.28
N ALA A 55 5.27 9.69 3.95
CA ALA A 55 4.58 10.81 3.31
C ALA A 55 4.09 11.79 4.38
N PRO A 56 3.88 13.08 4.04
CA PRO A 56 2.96 13.93 4.79
C PRO A 56 1.61 13.23 4.91
N GLU A 57 1.00 13.27 6.10
CA GLU A 57 -0.29 12.60 6.38
C GLU A 57 -0.31 11.07 6.22
N ALA A 58 0.86 10.41 6.25
CA ALA A 58 0.93 8.94 6.22
C ALA A 58 0.14 8.29 7.37
N GLY A 59 0.07 8.94 8.54
CA GLY A 59 -0.65 8.45 9.71
C GLY A 59 -2.17 8.35 9.51
N ASP A 60 -2.75 9.19 8.66
CA ASP A 60 -4.17 9.15 8.34
C ASP A 60 -4.43 8.14 7.22
N SER A 61 -3.63 8.21 6.15
CA SER A 61 -3.79 7.32 4.98
C SER A 61 -3.54 5.84 5.31
N ILE A 62 -2.68 5.55 6.29
CA ILE A 62 -2.40 4.16 6.69
C ILE A 62 -3.60 3.51 7.38
N GLN A 63 -4.55 4.27 7.95
CA GLN A 63 -5.73 3.71 8.60
C GLN A 63 -6.62 2.96 7.60
N THR A 64 -6.85 3.54 6.42
CA THR A 64 -7.60 2.88 5.34
C THR A 64 -6.93 1.57 4.92
N ALA A 65 -5.61 1.58 4.75
CA ALA A 65 -4.87 0.36 4.42
C ALA A 65 -4.92 -0.69 5.55
N ALA A 66 -4.88 -0.26 6.81
CA ALA A 66 -5.00 -1.15 7.95
C ALA A 66 -6.37 -1.84 8.00
N LEU A 67 -7.45 -1.09 7.73
CA LEU A 67 -8.80 -1.63 7.63
C LEU A 67 -8.91 -2.62 6.46
N ALA A 68 -8.43 -2.26 5.27
CA ALA A 68 -8.45 -3.13 4.10
C ALA A 68 -7.74 -4.46 4.34
N ILE A 69 -6.55 -4.44 4.96
CA ILE A 69 -5.81 -5.65 5.34
C ILE A 69 -6.61 -6.48 6.35
N LYS A 70 -7.20 -5.84 7.37
CA LYS A 70 -7.99 -6.53 8.41
C LYS A 70 -9.22 -7.24 7.80
N GLN A 71 -9.87 -6.60 6.82
CA GLN A 71 -11.02 -7.16 6.11
C GLN A 71 -10.63 -8.18 5.03
N GLY A 72 -9.34 -8.36 4.75
CA GLY A 72 -8.86 -9.29 3.73
C GLY A 72 -9.14 -8.83 2.30
N MET A 73 -9.31 -7.52 2.08
CA MET A 73 -9.59 -6.93 0.77
C MET A 73 -8.44 -7.18 -0.21
N SER A 74 -8.78 -7.29 -1.49
CA SER A 74 -7.83 -7.27 -2.59
C SER A 74 -7.43 -5.85 -2.96
N VAL A 75 -6.34 -5.72 -3.72
CA VAL A 75 -5.95 -4.44 -4.33
C VAL A 75 -6.98 -3.91 -5.33
N THR A 76 -7.78 -4.80 -5.92
CA THR A 76 -8.87 -4.41 -6.83
C THR A 76 -10.02 -3.80 -6.04
N ASP A 77 -10.44 -4.42 -4.94
CA ASP A 77 -11.50 -3.86 -4.07
C ASP A 77 -11.12 -2.46 -3.57
N LEU A 78 -9.83 -2.26 -3.24
CA LEU A 78 -9.31 -0.96 -2.82
C LEU A 78 -9.28 0.07 -3.97
N ALA A 79 -9.12 -0.37 -5.22
CA ALA A 79 -9.13 0.50 -6.39
C ALA A 79 -10.55 0.87 -6.86
N GLU A 80 -11.54 0.04 -6.53
CA GLU A 80 -12.96 0.22 -6.87
C GLU A 80 -13.77 0.90 -5.75
N THR A 81 -13.10 1.38 -4.70
CA THR A 81 -13.73 2.14 -3.60
C THR A 81 -14.02 3.59 -4.00
#